data_AF-A0A3R6BS34-F1
#
_entry.id   AF-A0A3R6BS34-F1
#
_cell.length_a   1.000
_cell.length_b   1.000
_cell.length_c   1.000
_cell.angle_alpha   90.00
_cell.angle_beta   90.00
_cell.angle_gamma   90.00
#
_symmetry.space_group_name_H-M   'P 1'
#
loop_
_entity.id
_entity.type
_entity.pdbx_description
1 polymer ?
#
loop_
_entity_poly.entity_id
_entity_poly.type
_entity_poly.pdbx_seq_one_letter_code
_entity_poly.pdbx_strand_id
1 'polypeptide(L)'
;MLEYLHSRTLEMMKVVLPIFDHYKIRYALVGGTLLGGVTRGKFIPWDDDFDVAVFEEDYDKMVEVLLKELPDGMILQCIIRLNQNTIWIG
;
A
#
# COMPACT_ATOMS: atom_id res chain seq x y z
N MET A 1 15.68 9.71 12.36
CA MET A 1 15.38 8.35 11.87
C MET A 1 13.89 8.20 11.56
N LEU A 2 12.99 8.30 12.55
CA LEU A 2 11.54 8.17 12.32
C LEU A 2 10.97 9.22 11.35
N GLU A 3 11.38 10.48 11.47
CA GLU A 3 10.94 11.53 10.51
C GLU A 3 11.33 11.21 9.05
N TYR A 4 12.49 10.58 8.86
CA TYR A 4 12.93 10.13 7.54
C TYR A 4 12.03 8.99 7.03
N LEU A 5 11.71 8.01 7.89
CA LEU A 5 10.79 6.92 7.55
C LEU A 5 9.40 7.47 7.21
N HIS A 6 8.82 8.35 8.03
CA HIS A 6 7.53 9.00 7.75
C HIS A 6 7.55 9.73 6.40
N SER A 7 8.64 10.41 6.04
CA SER A 7 8.77 11.07 4.74
C SER A 7 8.74 10.06 3.59
N ARG A 8 9.52 8.96 3.70
CA ARG A 8 9.58 7.93 2.66
C ARG A 8 8.26 7.16 2.53
N THR A 9 7.63 6.83 3.65
CA THR A 9 6.31 6.19 3.69
C THR A 9 5.24 7.10 3.08
N LEU A 10 5.27 8.41 3.35
CA LEU A 10 4.35 9.36 2.71
C LEU A 10 4.57 9.47 1.19
N GLU A 11 5.81 9.41 0.73
CA GLU A 11 6.14 9.37 -0.70
C GLU A 11 5.58 8.09 -1.36
N MET A 12 5.74 6.93 -0.72
CA MET A 12 5.15 5.67 -1.18
C MET A 12 3.62 5.74 -1.24
N MET A 13 2.97 6.26 -0.20
CA MET A 13 1.52 6.48 -0.15
C MET A 13 1.04 7.36 -1.32
N LYS A 14 1.77 8.43 -1.63
CA LYS A 14 1.48 9.34 -2.75
C LYS A 14 1.67 8.71 -4.13
N VAL A 15 2.37 7.58 -4.22
CA VAL A 15 2.47 6.79 -5.45
C VAL A 15 1.37 5.74 -5.52
N VAL A 16 1.16 4.98 -4.44
CA VAL A 16 0.26 3.81 -4.44
C VAL A 16 -1.22 4.21 -4.45
N LEU A 17 -1.65 5.17 -3.64
CA LEU A 17 -3.07 5.50 -3.54
C LEU A 17 -3.66 6.08 -4.83
N PRO A 18 -2.97 6.98 -5.57
CA PRO A 18 -3.46 7.41 -6.87
C PRO A 18 -3.60 6.29 -7.89
N ILE A 19 -2.74 5.26 -7.85
CA ILE A 19 -2.87 4.07 -8.69
C ILE A 19 -4.19 3.35 -8.32
N PHE A 20 -4.47 3.15 -7.03
CA PHE A 20 -5.71 2.52 -6.60
C PHE A 20 -6.95 3.31 -7.04
N ASP A 21 -6.94 4.64 -6.90
CA ASP A 21 -8.02 5.53 -7.32
C ASP A 21 -8.24 5.53 -8.84
N HIS A 22 -7.15 5.51 -9.61
CA HIS A 22 -7.18 5.45 -11.07
C HIS A 22 -7.81 4.15 -11.55
N TYR A 23 -7.36 3.02 -11.00
CA TYR A 23 -7.82 1.69 -11.40
C TYR A 23 -9.10 1.23 -10.69
N LYS A 24 -9.71 2.06 -9.82
CA LYS A 24 -10.91 1.70 -9.05
C LYS A 24 -10.71 0.45 -8.20
N ILE A 25 -9.56 0.37 -7.52
CA ILE A 25 -9.31 -0.63 -6.49
C ILE A 25 -9.90 -0.09 -5.20
N ARG A 26 -10.80 -0.85 -4.57
CA ARG A 26 -11.39 -0.44 -3.30
C ARG A 26 -10.38 -0.72 -2.20
N TYR A 27 -10.13 0.28 -1.38
CA TYR A 27 -9.24 0.16 -0.23
C TYR A 27 -9.74 1.03 0.93
N ALA A 28 -9.23 0.74 2.12
CA ALA A 28 -9.43 1.56 3.30
C ALA A 28 -8.10 1.71 4.05
N LEU A 29 -7.85 2.89 4.62
CA LEU A 29 -6.81 3.02 5.64
C LEU A 29 -7.23 2.19 6.85
N VAL A 30 -6.28 1.52 7.50
CA VAL A 30 -6.55 0.70 8.70
C VAL A 30 -5.53 0.97 9.80
N GLY A 31 -5.78 0.43 10.99
CA GLY A 31 -4.81 0.43 12.09
C GLY A 31 -4.34 1.82 12.53
N GLY A 32 -3.04 1.92 12.84
CA GLY A 32 -2.37 3.15 13.27
C GLY A 32 -2.41 4.25 12.21
N THR A 33 -2.35 3.86 10.94
CA THR A 33 -2.49 4.77 9.79
C THR A 33 -3.83 5.50 9.77
N LEU A 34 -4.94 4.76 9.89
CA LEU A 34 -6.28 5.37 9.98
C LEU A 34 -6.41 6.26 11.21
N LEU A 35 -6.01 5.74 12.38
CA LEU A 35 -6.13 6.46 13.65
C LEU A 35 -5.34 7.76 13.63
N GLY A 36 -4.09 7.75 13.21
CA GLY A 36 -3.24 8.94 13.09
C GLY A 36 -3.79 9.94 12.08
N GLY A 37 -4.25 9.45 10.92
CA GLY A 37 -4.87 10.26 9.87
C GLY A 37 -6.11 11.02 10.38
N VAL A 38 -7.02 10.34 11.06
CA VAL A 38 -8.27 10.96 11.55
C VAL A 38 -8.04 11.85 12.77
N THR A 39 -7.19 11.45 13.71
CA THR A 39 -7.04 12.17 14.99
C THR A 39 -6.05 13.33 14.93
N ARG A 40 -5.02 13.25 14.09
CA ARG A 40 -3.90 14.19 14.06
C ARG A 40 -3.55 14.68 12.65
N GLY A 41 -4.10 14.07 11.60
CA GLY A 41 -3.72 14.33 10.21
C GLY A 41 -2.27 13.95 9.91
N LYS A 42 -1.66 13.07 10.70
CA LYS A 42 -0.24 12.68 10.63
C LYS A 42 -0.05 11.22 11.11
N PHE A 43 1.08 10.61 10.77
CA PHE A 43 1.51 9.34 11.37
C PHE A 43 1.56 9.43 12.90
N ILE A 44 1.33 8.30 13.57
CA ILE A 44 1.55 8.19 15.01
C ILE A 44 3.06 8.35 15.26
N PRO A 45 3.51 9.09 16.30
CA PRO A 45 4.92 9.47 16.43
C PRO A 45 5.92 8.32 16.52
N TRP A 46 5.46 7.14 16.94
CA TRP A 46 6.27 5.93 17.09
C TRP A 46 5.98 4.86 16.02
N ASP A 47 5.03 5.11 15.11
CA ASP A 47 4.77 4.24 13.95
C ASP A 47 5.88 4.40 12.91
N ASP A 48 6.16 3.36 12.13
CA ASP A 48 7.14 3.40 11.04
C ASP A 48 6.60 2.91 9.68
N ASP A 49 5.35 2.46 9.62
CA ASP A 49 4.70 1.91 8.43
C ASP A 49 3.44 2.67 7.99
N PHE A 50 2.81 2.16 6.93
CA PHE A 50 1.54 2.63 6.39
C PHE A 50 0.70 1.43 5.96
N ASP A 51 -0.51 1.34 6.51
CA ASP A 51 -1.41 0.22 6.28
C ASP A 51 -2.65 0.61 5.47
N VAL A 52 -2.90 -0.18 4.43
CA VAL A 52 -4.15 -0.20 3.68
C VAL A 52 -4.69 -1.61 3.58
N ALA A 53 -5.99 -1.75 3.82
CA ALA A 53 -6.73 -2.96 3.49
C ALA A 53 -7.33 -2.82 2.10
N VAL A 54 -7.20 -3.84 1.27
CA VAL A 54 -7.81 -3.94 -0.06
C VAL A 54 -8.88 -5.04 -0.02
N PHE A 55 -9.96 -4.84 -0.76
CA PHE A 55 -11.01 -5.85 -0.86
C PHE A 55 -10.48 -7.11 -1.57
N GLU A 56 -10.87 -8.29 -1.09
CA GLU A 56 -10.38 -9.56 -1.63
C GLU A 56 -10.65 -9.69 -3.13
N GLU A 57 -11.82 -9.22 -3.60
CA GLU A 57 -12.16 -9.28 -5.02
C GLU A 57 -11.30 -8.36 -5.90
N ASP A 58 -10.61 -7.38 -5.30
CA ASP A 58 -9.74 -6.44 -6.00
C ASP A 58 -8.26 -6.82 -5.85
N TYR A 59 -7.91 -7.87 -5.10
CA TYR A 59 -6.52 -8.24 -4.79
C TYR A 59 -5.72 -8.57 -6.05
N ASP A 60 -6.21 -9.48 -6.89
CA ASP A 60 -5.47 -9.91 -8.10
C ASP A 60 -5.27 -8.73 -9.06
N LYS A 61 -6.31 -7.91 -9.24
CA LYS A 61 -6.24 -6.66 -10.01
C LYS A 61 -5.22 -5.68 -9.43
N MET A 62 -5.18 -5.54 -8.10
CA MET A 62 -4.22 -4.69 -7.41
C MET A 62 -2.79 -5.14 -7.68
N VAL A 63 -2.50 -6.45 -7.60
CA VAL A 63 -1.19 -7.00 -7.91
C VAL A 63 -0.80 -6.70 -9.36
N GLU A 64 -1.68 -6.95 -10.32
CA GLU A 64 -1.42 -6.70 -11.75
C GLU A 64 -1.09 -5.24 -12.03
N VAL A 65 -1.85 -4.29 -11.49
CA VAL A 65 -1.60 -2.86 -11.75
C VAL A 65 -0.35 -2.37 -11.04
N LEU A 66 -0.05 -2.86 -9.83
CA LEU A 66 1.16 -2.46 -9.10
C LEU A 66 2.43 -2.99 -9.78
N LEU A 67 2.40 -4.19 -10.34
CA LEU A 67 3.52 -4.71 -11.15
C LEU A 67 3.79 -3.86 -12.40
N LYS A 68 2.78 -3.18 -12.92
CA LYS A 68 2.87 -2.38 -14.15
C LYS A 68 3.23 -0.91 -13.89
N GLU A 69 2.71 -0.33 -12.82
CA GLU A 69 2.71 1.13 -12.62
C GLU A 69 3.69 1.61 -11.55
N LEU A 70 4.26 0.71 -10.73
CA LEU A 70 5.25 1.12 -9.74
C LEU A 70 6.51 1.67 -10.43
N PRO A 71 7.04 2.81 -9.94
CA PRO A 71 8.24 3.41 -10.51
C PRO A 71 9.51 2.63 -10.12
N ASP A 72 10.59 2.87 -10.87
CA ASP A 72 11.92 2.39 -10.51
C ASP A 72 12.28 2.80 -9.08
N GLY A 73 12.77 1.85 -8.29
CA GLY A 73 13.10 2.05 -6.88
C GLY A 73 11.97 1.70 -5.89
N MET A 74 10.81 1.26 -6.37
CA MET A 74 9.79 0.59 -5.56
C MET A 74 9.61 -0.86 -6.03
N ILE A 75 9.41 -1.77 -5.09
CA ILE A 75 9.24 -3.19 -5.38
C ILE A 75 7.92 -3.64 -4.75
N LEU A 76 7.10 -4.33 -5.54
CA LEU A 76 5.96 -5.06 -5.01
C LEU A 76 6.43 -6.42 -4.47
N GLN A 77 6.39 -6.59 -3.16
CA GLN A 77 6.58 -7.89 -2.54
C GLN A 77 5.22 -8.44 -2.10
N CYS A 78 4.72 -9.44 -2.81
CA CYS A 78 3.44 -10.06 -2.51
C CYS A 78 3.40 -11.52 -2.96
N ILE A 79 2.32 -12.21 -2.57
CA ILE A 79 1.98 -13.51 -3.10
C ILE A 79 1.22 -13.31 -4.41
N ILE A 80 1.71 -13.90 -5.49
CA ILE A 80 0.96 -13.92 -6.74
C ILE A 80 0.09 -15.18 -6.76
N ARG A 81 -1.20 -15.00 -7.05
CA ARG A 81 -2.15 -16.10 -7.25
C ARG A 81 -2.31 -16.32 -8.75
N LEU A 82 -1.74 -17.40 -9.27
CA LEU A 82 -1.95 -17.81 -10.66
C LEU A 82 -2.90 -19.01 -10.68
N ASN A 83 -4.07 -18.87 -11.32
CA ASN A 83 -5.03 -19.98 -11.50
C ASN A 83 -5.38 -20.73 -10.20
N GLN A 84 -5.67 -20.01 -9.11
CA GLN A 84 -5.93 -20.55 -7.77
C GLN A 84 -4.74 -21.26 -7.09
N ASN A 85 -3.55 -21.24 -7.68
CA ASN A 85 -2.31 -21.65 -7.04
C ASN A 85 -1.52 -20.44 -6.55
N THR A 86 -1.08 -20.51 -5.30
CA THR A 86 -0.26 -19.50 -4.63
C THR A 86 1.21 -19.73 -4.97
N ILE A 87 1.88 -18.75 -5.58
CA ILE A 87 3.33 -18.75 -5.81
C ILE A 87 3.96 -17.65 -4.95
N TRP A 88 4.94 -18.04 -4.14
CA TRP A 88 5.78 -17.10 -3.39
C TRP A 88 6.98 -16.70 -4.25
N ILE A 89 7.17 -15.40 -4.42
CA ILE A 89 8.39 -14.81 -4.95
C ILE A 89 9.11 -14.15 -3.78
N GLY A 90 10.22 -14.77 -3.36
CA GLY A 90 11.09 -14.34 -2.27
C GLY A 90 12.54 -14.29 -2.73
#